data_AF-A0A517Y3G2-F1
#
_entry.id   AF-A0A517Y3G2-F1
#
_cell.length_a   1.000
_cell.length_b   1.000
_cell.length_c   1.000
_cell.angle_alpha   90.00
_cell.angle_beta   90.00
_cell.angle_gamma   90.00
#
_symmetry.space_group_name_H-M   'P 1'
#
loop_
_entity.id
_entity.type
_entity.pdbx_description
1 polymer ?
#
loop_
_entity_poly.entity_id
_entity_poly.type
_entity_poly.pdbx_seq_one_letter_code
_entity_poly.pdbx_strand_id
1 'polypeptide(L)'
;MRLLRFMLLALGATGLLISLPLLGFAALGYLGILADVGPDENRAIGIHALSLGLPAVICGVVLCVLGLRTVAWNRRRTDAAPGTSLE
;
A
#
# COMPACT_ATOMS: atom_id res chain seq x y z
N MET A 1 2.45 -20.27 -10.42
CA MET A 1 2.50 -19.52 -9.12
C MET A 1 3.37 -18.26 -9.13
N ARG A 2 4.47 -18.16 -9.90
CA ARG A 2 5.30 -16.92 -9.94
C ARG A 2 4.52 -15.71 -10.47
N LEU A 3 3.73 -15.89 -11.53
CA LEU A 3 2.89 -14.85 -12.15
C LEU A 3 1.90 -14.21 -11.16
N LEU A 4 1.16 -15.03 -10.39
CA LEU A 4 0.23 -14.56 -9.37
C LEU A 4 0.91 -13.68 -8.30
N ARG A 5 2.16 -14.00 -7.93
CA ARG A 5 2.93 -13.25 -6.92
C ARG A 5 3.37 -11.89 -7.44
N PHE A 6 3.88 -11.85 -8.67
CA PHE A 6 4.18 -10.59 -9.34
C PHE A 6 2.92 -9.75 -9.53
N MET A 7 1.79 -10.37 -9.85
CA MET A 7 0.51 -9.67 -10.01
C MET A 7 0.00 -9.07 -8.69
N LEU A 8 0.10 -9.81 -7.57
CA LEU A 8 -0.23 -9.30 -6.24
C LEU A 8 0.70 -8.17 -5.79
N LEU A 9 2.00 -8.32 -6.02
CA LEU A 9 2.99 -7.29 -5.69
C LEU A 9 2.79 -6.03 -6.53
N ALA A 10 2.56 -6.20 -7.83
CA ALA A 10 2.24 -5.10 -8.74
C ALA A 10 0.95 -4.42 -8.29
N LEU A 11 -0.14 -5.16 -8.08
CA LEU A 11 -1.42 -4.59 -7.64
C LEU A 11 -1.31 -3.84 -6.30
N GLY A 12 -0.57 -4.39 -5.34
CA GLY A 12 -0.28 -3.70 -4.07
C GLY A 12 0.54 -2.43 -4.26
N ALA A 13 1.58 -2.47 -5.09
CA ALA A 13 2.40 -1.31 -5.41
C ALA A 13 1.60 -0.22 -6.16
N THR A 14 0.77 -0.60 -7.14
CA THR A 14 -0.11 0.34 -7.87
C THR A 14 -1.16 0.95 -6.94
N GLY A 15 -1.74 0.13 -6.05
CA GLY A 15 -2.67 0.62 -5.01
C GLY A 15 -2.01 1.66 -4.11
N LEU A 16 -0.77 1.38 -3.68
CA LEU A 16 0.05 2.33 -2.91
C LEU A 16 0.31 3.62 -3.69
N LEU A 17 0.73 3.51 -4.95
CA LEU A 17 1.02 4.63 -5.86
C LEU A 17 -0.20 5.53 -6.11
N ILE A 18 -1.41 4.98 -6.16
CA ILE A 18 -2.64 5.77 -6.35
C ILE A 18 -3.11 6.37 -5.03
N SER A 19 -2.94 5.65 -3.92
CA SER A 19 -3.39 6.09 -2.60
C SER A 19 -2.49 7.16 -1.97
N LEU A 20 -1.18 7.17 -2.26
CA LEU A 20 -0.23 8.14 -1.71
C LEU A 20 -0.55 9.59 -2.13
N PRO A 21 -0.79 9.88 -3.43
CA PRO A 21 -1.17 11.21 -3.89
C PRO A 21 -2.52 11.65 -3.32
N LEU A 22 -3.50 10.73 -3.22
CA LEU A 22 -4.80 11.00 -2.59
C LEU A 22 -4.64 11.40 -1.13
N LEU A 23 -3.82 10.66 -0.37
CA LEU A 23 -3.52 10.97 1.03
C LEU A 23 -2.73 12.28 1.15
N GLY A 24 -1.78 12.53 0.25
CA GLY A 24 -1.00 13.77 0.19
C GLY A 24 -1.87 14.99 -0.12
N PHE A 25 -2.79 14.88 -1.08
CA PHE A 25 -3.77 15.93 -1.37
C PHE A 25 -4.73 16.15 -0.20
N ALA A 26 -5.19 15.08 0.45
CA ALA A 26 -6.02 15.20 1.65
C ALA A 26 -5.26 15.90 2.79
N ALA A 27 -3.99 15.58 3.00
CA ALA A 27 -3.15 16.20 4.02
C ALA A 27 -2.84 17.67 3.70
N LEU A 28 -2.53 18.01 2.45
CA LEU A 28 -2.31 19.38 2.00
C LEU A 28 -3.59 20.21 2.05
N GLY A 29 -4.73 19.63 1.66
CA GLY A 29 -6.04 20.25 1.80
C GLY A 29 -6.36 20.51 3.27
N TYR A 30 -6.09 19.56 4.15
CA TYR A 30 -6.24 19.75 5.60
C TYR A 30 -5.35 20.89 6.11
N LEU A 31 -4.07 20.93 5.71
CA LEU A 31 -3.12 21.94 6.14
C LEU A 31 -3.49 23.35 5.62
N GLY A 32 -3.93 23.45 4.36
CA GLY A 32 -4.35 24.69 3.73
C GLY A 32 -5.66 25.22 4.31
N ILE A 33 -6.61 24.34 4.62
CA ILE A 33 -7.89 24.73 5.24
C ILE A 33 -7.64 25.14 6.70
N LEU A 34 -6.78 24.44 7.46
CA LEU A 34 -6.34 24.88 8.81
C LEU A 34 -5.61 26.21 8.83
N ALA A 35 -4.95 26.58 7.73
CA ALA A 35 -4.28 27.86 7.60
C ALA A 35 -5.25 29.02 7.32
N ASP A 36 -6.48 28.74 6.85
CA ASP A 36 -7.42 29.74 6.33
C ASP A 36 -8.71 29.87 7.16
N VAL A 37 -9.20 28.79 7.79
CA VAL A 37 -10.49 28.74 8.50
C VAL A 37 -10.30 28.06 9.87
N GLY A 38 -11.04 28.47 10.90
CA GLY A 38 -10.88 27.99 12.28
C GLY A 38 -11.07 26.48 12.49
N PRO A 39 -10.66 25.94 13.66
CA PRO A 39 -10.34 24.52 13.88
C PRO A 39 -11.51 23.52 13.85
N ASP A 40 -12.76 23.94 14.04
CA ASP A 40 -13.88 23.01 14.29
C ASP A 40 -14.59 22.51 13.02
N GLU A 41 -14.83 23.36 12.03
CA GLU A 41 -15.51 22.98 10.77
C GLU A 41 -14.59 22.19 9.83
N ASN A 42 -13.30 22.50 9.87
CA ASN A 42 -12.24 21.91 9.06
C ASN A 42 -11.95 20.44 9.40
N ARG A 43 -12.20 20.08 10.67
CA ARG A 43 -11.94 18.75 11.18
C ARG A 43 -12.84 17.72 10.48
N ALA A 44 -14.09 18.06 10.20
CA ALA A 44 -15.03 17.18 9.54
C ALA A 44 -14.62 16.85 8.10
N ILE A 45 -14.22 17.86 7.31
CA ILE A 45 -13.80 17.70 5.92
C ILE A 45 -12.48 16.92 5.84
N GLY A 46 -11.52 17.24 6.71
CA GLY A 46 -10.26 16.52 6.82
C GLY A 46 -10.43 15.05 7.19
N ILE A 47 -11.28 14.75 8.19
CA ILE A 47 -11.61 13.39 8.58
C ILE A 47 -12.29 12.64 7.43
N HIS A 48 -13.17 13.30 6.67
CA HIS A 48 -13.86 12.66 5.56
C HIS A 48 -12.90 12.31 4.41
N ALA A 49 -12.00 13.22 4.06
CA ALA A 49 -10.95 12.97 3.06
C ALA A 49 -9.98 11.86 3.51
N LEU A 50 -9.58 11.88 4.79
CA LEU A 50 -8.76 10.81 5.36
C LEU A 50 -9.51 9.47 5.33
N SER A 51 -10.81 9.46 5.66
CA SER A 51 -11.65 8.25 5.66
C SER A 51 -11.83 7.65 4.26
N LEU A 52 -11.71 8.45 3.19
CA LEU A 52 -11.76 7.97 1.81
C LEU A 52 -10.39 7.43 1.34
N GLY A 53 -9.28 8.07 1.73
CA GLY A 53 -7.94 7.68 1.33
C GLY A 53 -7.36 6.51 2.14
N LEU A 54 -7.63 6.45 3.44
CA LEU A 54 -7.07 5.45 4.36
C LEU A 54 -7.38 4.00 3.96
N PRO A 55 -8.63 3.64 3.58
CA PRO A 55 -8.95 2.27 3.18
C PRO A 55 -8.15 1.82 1.94
N ALA A 56 -7.95 2.72 0.98
CA ALA A 56 -7.16 2.44 -0.23
C ALA A 56 -5.69 2.22 0.10
N VAL A 57 -5.11 3.05 1.00
CA VAL A 57 -3.73 2.86 1.50
C VAL A 57 -3.59 1.51 2.22
N ILE A 58 -4.50 1.20 3.15
CA ILE A 58 -4.48 -0.06 3.90
C ILE A 58 -4.55 -1.25 2.94
N CYS A 59 -5.44 -1.21 1.95
CA CYS A 59 -5.58 -2.26 0.95
C CYS A 59 -4.28 -2.44 0.12
N GLY A 60 -3.69 -1.34 -0.36
CA GLY A 60 -2.42 -1.36 -1.08
C GLY A 60 -1.28 -1.97 -0.26
N VAL A 61 -1.16 -1.58 1.00
CA VAL A 61 -0.15 -2.12 1.94
C VAL A 61 -0.35 -3.62 2.17
N VAL A 62 -1.58 -4.06 2.45
CA VAL A 62 -1.88 -5.48 2.69
C VAL A 62 -1.52 -6.35 1.48
N LEU A 63 -1.89 -5.91 0.27
CA LEU A 63 -1.54 -6.62 -0.96
C LEU A 63 -0.03 -6.64 -1.22
N CYS A 64 0.66 -5.54 -0.92
CA CYS A 64 2.10 -5.44 -1.10
C CYS A 64 2.85 -6.39 -0.13
N VAL A 65 2.42 -6.42 1.15
CA VAL A 65 2.95 -7.36 2.15
C VAL A 65 2.68 -8.81 1.75
N LEU A 66 1.48 -9.12 1.27
CA LEU A 66 1.14 -10.46 0.79
C LEU A 66 2.03 -10.86 -0.41
N GLY A 67 2.22 -9.95 -1.37
CA GLY A 67 3.15 -10.12 -2.49
C GLY A 67 4.56 -10.42 -2.02
N LEU A 68 5.11 -9.62 -1.10
CA LEU A 68 6.45 -9.82 -0.52
C LEU A 68 6.57 -11.16 0.21
N ARG A 69 5.57 -11.52 1.03
CA ARG A 69 5.57 -12.78 1.78
C ARG A 69 5.59 -13.98 0.85
N THR A 70 4.81 -13.93 -0.23
CA THR A 70 4.82 -14.99 -1.23
C THR A 70 6.15 -15.04 -1.97
N VAL A 71 6.77 -13.91 -2.33
CA VAL A 71 8.11 -13.91 -2.94
C VAL A 71 9.15 -14.54 -2.01
N ALA A 72 9.17 -14.13 -0.74
CA ALA A 72 10.08 -14.67 0.27
C ALA A 72 9.88 -16.18 0.49
N TRP A 73 8.63 -16.66 0.52
CA TRP A 73 8.34 -18.09 0.63
C TRP A 73 8.84 -18.89 -0.59
N ASN A 74 8.73 -18.36 -1.81
CA ASN A 74 9.32 -19.05 -2.96
C ASN A 74 10.83 -19.11 -2.86
N ARG A 75 11.48 -17.99 -2.52
CA ARG A 75 12.94 -17.95 -2.41
C ARG A 75 13.41 -19.04 -1.46
N ARG A 76 12.85 -19.10 -0.24
CA ARG A 76 13.16 -20.16 0.73
C ARG A 76 12.94 -21.58 0.20
N ARG A 77 11.90 -21.84 -0.62
CA ARG A 77 11.71 -23.14 -1.26
C ARG A 77 12.77 -23.47 -2.31
N THR A 78 13.18 -22.49 -3.12
CA THR A 78 14.28 -22.68 -4.08
C THR A 78 15.61 -22.85 -3.37
N ASP A 79 15.87 -22.10 -2.30
CA ASP A 79 17.10 -22.19 -1.51
C ASP A 79 17.14 -23.50 -0.70
N ALA A 80 15.98 -24.05 -0.33
CA ALA A 80 15.83 -25.37 0.30
C ALA A 80 15.86 -26.54 -0.71
N ALA A 81 16.08 -26.28 -2.00
CA ALA A 81 16.40 -27.31 -2.98
C ALA A 81 17.90 -27.32 -3.37
N PRO A 82 18.86 -27.52 -2.44
CA PRO A 82 20.19 -27.99 -2.78
C PRO A 82 20.15 -29.52 -2.81
N GLY A 83 19.85 -30.08 -3.99
CA GLY A 83 19.65 -31.52 -4.13
C GLY A 83 19.58 -32.02 -5.57
N THR A 84 20.33 -31.41 -6.47
CA THR A 84 20.86 -32.11 -7.66
C THR A 84 22.36 -31.92 -7.67
N SER A 85 23.01 -32.41 -6.62
CA SER A 85 24.39 -32.85 -6.70
C SER A 85 24.37 -34.28 -7.24
N LEU A 86 25.11 -34.49 -8.34
CA LEU A 86 25.48 -35.77 -8.96
C LEU A 86 24.39 -36.40 -9.83
N GLU A 87 24.47 -36.19 -11.15
CA GLU A 87 25.00 -37.15 -12.13
C GLU A 87 25.31 -36.45 -13.46
#